data_AF-A0A3N5FXI4-F1
#
_entry.id   AF-A0A3N5FXI4-F1
#
_cell.length_a   1.000
_cell.length_b   1.000
_cell.length_c   1.000
_cell.angle_alpha   90.00
_cell.angle_beta   90.00
_cell.angle_gamma   90.00
#
_symmetry.space_group_name_H-M   'P 1'
#
loop_
_entity.id
_entity.type
_entity.pdbx_description
1 polymer ?
#
loop_
_entity_poly.entity_id
_entity_poly.type
_entity_poly.pdbx_seq_one_letter_code
_entity_poly.pdbx_strand_id
1 'polypeptide(L)'
;METKQTLSSHDFPQTADTAPGLAGRLKRAVFGISAKETSFAERRFRGDAEAVRARLEEVGLSFARGYHIALEEDRPLPLAARLAEMDPELQGFAYEGAAMGLALLDTVTPWRRDRFQRFMEGPGDAHAYISYVGAGWVMARLPLSVERFIAR
;
A
#
# COMPACT_ATOMS: atom_id res chain seq x y z
N MET A 1 -26.75 42.99 13.21
CA MET A 1 -26.77 42.05 14.36
C MET A 1 -26.87 40.66 13.78
N GLU A 2 -25.73 40.00 13.66
CA GLU A 2 -25.58 38.64 13.15
C GLU A 2 -26.09 37.64 14.19
N THR A 3 -26.93 36.69 13.75
CA THR A 3 -27.30 35.53 14.56
C THR A 3 -26.67 34.30 13.94
N LYS A 4 -25.66 33.79 14.64
CA LYS A 4 -24.88 32.58 14.34
C LYS A 4 -25.80 31.37 14.15
N GLN A 5 -25.71 30.72 13.00
CA GLN A 5 -26.12 29.32 12.84
C GLN A 5 -24.97 28.41 13.29
N THR A 6 -25.14 27.77 14.43
CA THR A 6 -24.35 26.62 14.88
C THR A 6 -24.86 25.37 14.18
N LEU A 7 -24.15 24.90 13.15
CA LEU A 7 -24.27 23.54 12.64
C LEU A 7 -23.33 22.63 13.44
N SER A 8 -23.91 21.69 14.19
CA SER A 8 -23.19 20.64 14.90
C SER A 8 -23.55 19.28 14.32
N SER A 9 -22.55 18.39 14.38
CA SER A 9 -22.54 16.93 14.19
C SER A 9 -22.78 16.38 12.78
N HIS A 10 -21.66 16.08 12.13
CA HIS A 10 -21.54 15.11 11.04
C HIS A 10 -21.98 13.71 11.50
N ASP A 11 -23.00 13.17 10.86
CA ASP A 11 -23.23 11.73 10.79
C ASP A 11 -22.26 11.13 9.77
N PHE A 12 -21.24 10.41 10.26
CA PHE A 12 -20.43 9.53 9.42
C PHE A 12 -21.13 8.16 9.33
N PRO A 13 -21.45 7.65 8.13
CA PRO A 13 -21.95 6.29 8.00
C PRO A 13 -20.86 5.29 8.38
N GLN A 14 -21.17 4.42 9.35
CA GLN A 14 -20.36 3.25 9.70
C GLN A 14 -20.32 2.30 8.50
N THR A 15 -19.21 2.25 7.77
CA THR A 15 -19.01 1.27 6.70
C THR A 15 -18.61 -0.07 7.30
N ALA A 16 -19.47 -1.06 7.09
CA ALA A 16 -19.33 -2.44 7.50
C ALA A 16 -17.92 -3.01 7.25
N ASP A 17 -17.35 -3.55 8.31
CA ASP A 17 -16.18 -4.41 8.32
C ASP A 17 -16.39 -5.56 7.32
N THR A 18 -15.84 -5.43 6.11
CA THR A 18 -16.04 -6.39 5.03
C THR A 18 -14.75 -7.16 4.83
N ALA A 19 -14.75 -8.41 5.29
CA ALA A 19 -13.70 -9.38 5.01
C ALA A 19 -13.36 -9.39 3.51
N PRO A 20 -12.07 -9.54 3.14
CA PRO A 20 -11.64 -9.41 1.76
C PRO A 20 -12.38 -10.39 0.84
N GLY A 21 -12.88 -9.90 -0.29
CA GLY A 21 -13.59 -10.71 -1.26
C GLY A 21 -12.72 -11.85 -1.82
N LEU A 22 -13.35 -12.90 -2.36
CA LEU A 22 -12.65 -14.09 -2.88
C LEU A 22 -11.55 -13.76 -3.92
N ALA A 23 -11.79 -12.76 -4.77
CA ALA A 23 -10.81 -12.30 -5.76
C ALA A 23 -9.56 -11.67 -5.11
N GLY A 24 -9.72 -10.96 -3.99
CA GLY A 24 -8.61 -10.36 -3.25
C GLY A 24 -7.70 -11.43 -2.65
N ARG A 25 -8.30 -12.47 -2.05
CA ARG A 25 -7.56 -13.64 -1.54
C ARG A 25 -6.78 -14.37 -2.63
N LEU A 26 -7.35 -14.52 -3.82
CA LEU A 26 -6.67 -15.17 -4.95
C LEU A 26 -5.48 -14.33 -5.46
N LYS A 27 -5.64 -13.01 -5.60
CA LYS A 27 -4.53 -12.13 -6.01
C LYS A 27 -3.36 -12.20 -5.04
N ARG A 28 -3.64 -12.18 -3.73
CA ARG A 28 -2.62 -12.34 -2.68
C ARG A 28 -1.91 -13.68 -2.76
N ALA A 29 -2.63 -14.76 -3.07
CA ALA A 29 -2.02 -16.07 -3.22
C ALA A 29 -1.09 -16.17 -4.44
N VAL A 30 -1.40 -15.47 -5.54
CA VAL A 30 -0.60 -15.52 -6.79
C VAL A 30 0.60 -14.57 -6.77
N PHE A 31 0.43 -13.36 -6.24
CA PHE A 31 1.45 -12.30 -6.30
C PHE A 31 2.08 -11.97 -4.94
N GLY A 32 1.69 -12.65 -3.87
CA GLY A 32 2.20 -12.39 -2.53
C GLY A 32 3.72 -12.56 -2.43
N ILE A 33 4.41 -11.53 -1.96
CA ILE A 33 5.80 -11.68 -1.51
C ILE A 33 5.77 -12.44 -0.18
N SER A 34 6.58 -13.48 -0.05
CA SER A 34 6.63 -14.30 1.16
C SER A 34 7.35 -13.52 2.27
N ALA A 35 6.86 -13.59 3.51
CA ALA A 35 7.57 -13.02 4.68
C ALA A 35 8.98 -13.62 4.86
N LYS A 36 9.27 -14.76 4.21
CA LYS A 36 10.59 -15.38 4.18
C LYS A 36 11.56 -14.67 3.21
N GLU A 37 11.06 -13.98 2.18
CA GLU A 37 11.87 -13.18 1.25
C GLU A 37 12.24 -11.80 1.82
N THR A 38 11.54 -11.35 2.85
CA THR A 38 11.91 -10.17 3.65
C THR A 38 12.77 -10.52 4.86
N SER A 39 13.00 -11.81 5.14
CA SER A 39 13.90 -12.25 6.20
C SER A 39 15.35 -11.88 5.88
N PHE A 40 15.97 -11.13 6.77
CA PHE A 40 17.34 -10.65 6.65
C PHE A 40 18.41 -11.73 6.81
N ALA A 41 18.04 -13.01 6.87
CA ALA A 41 18.96 -14.13 6.99
C ALA A 41 20.04 -14.18 5.89
N GLU A 42 19.81 -13.54 4.72
CA GLU A 42 20.79 -13.47 3.63
C GLU A 42 21.65 -12.19 3.59
N ARG A 43 21.31 -11.14 4.35
CA ARG A 43 22.07 -9.86 4.34
C ARG A 43 23.00 -9.81 5.55
N ARG A 44 24.29 -10.08 5.33
CA ARG A 44 25.34 -10.18 6.36
C ARG A 44 25.69 -8.84 7.04
N PHE A 45 24.78 -8.27 7.82
CA PHE A 45 25.06 -7.08 8.64
C PHE A 45 25.99 -7.43 9.82
N ARG A 46 27.06 -6.66 10.04
CA ARG A 46 28.05 -6.87 11.13
C ARG A 46 27.91 -5.77 12.21
N GLY A 47 27.75 -6.18 13.49
CA GLY A 47 27.77 -5.32 14.68
C GLY A 47 26.37 -4.80 15.11
N ASP A 48 26.09 -4.83 16.42
CA ASP A 48 24.79 -4.50 17.07
C ASP A 48 23.55 -5.03 16.31
N ALA A 49 23.76 -6.19 15.69
CA ALA A 49 23.00 -6.64 14.53
C ALA A 49 21.57 -7.05 14.88
N GLU A 50 21.28 -7.36 16.15
CA GLU A 50 19.99 -7.90 16.53
C GLU A 50 18.89 -6.84 16.55
N ALA A 51 19.11 -5.70 17.23
CA ALA A 51 18.14 -4.61 17.27
C ALA A 51 17.96 -3.97 15.89
N VAL A 52 19.05 -3.75 15.16
CA VAL A 52 19.01 -3.23 13.78
C VAL A 52 18.29 -4.21 12.85
N ARG A 53 18.57 -5.51 12.94
CA ARG A 53 17.87 -6.54 12.15
C ARG A 53 16.40 -6.59 12.49
N ALA A 54 16.03 -6.60 13.77
CA ALA A 54 14.64 -6.63 14.20
C ALA A 54 13.87 -5.42 13.64
N ARG A 55 14.47 -4.22 13.69
CA ARG A 55 13.85 -3.02 13.11
C ARG A 55 13.72 -3.10 11.60
N LEU A 56 14.74 -3.59 10.90
CA LEU A 56 14.68 -3.77 9.45
C LEU A 56 13.66 -4.84 9.04
N GLU A 57 13.53 -5.92 9.82
CA GLU A 57 12.50 -6.96 9.64
C GLU A 57 11.10 -6.36 9.82
N GLU A 58 10.89 -5.54 10.85
CA GLU A 58 9.62 -4.84 11.10
C GLU A 58 9.23 -3.91 9.94
N VAL A 59 10.20 -3.16 9.40
CA VAL A 59 10.04 -2.35 8.18
C VAL A 59 9.62 -3.22 7.00
N GLY A 60 10.33 -4.32 6.74
CA GLY A 60 10.03 -5.24 5.63
C GLY A 60 8.66 -5.92 5.76
N LEU A 61 8.27 -6.30 6.98
CA LEU A 61 6.95 -6.86 7.28
C LEU A 61 5.85 -5.83 7.05
N SER A 62 6.09 -4.57 7.42
CA SER A 62 5.13 -3.48 7.22
C SER A 62 4.88 -3.20 5.75
N PHE A 63 5.96 -3.14 4.95
CA PHE A 63 5.87 -3.08 3.50
C PHE A 63 5.07 -4.24 2.91
N ALA A 64 5.41 -5.48 3.27
CA ALA A 64 4.73 -6.67 2.75
C ALA A 64 3.25 -6.71 3.14
N ARG A 65 2.92 -6.26 4.35
CA ARG A 65 1.54 -6.14 4.83
C ARG A 65 0.75 -5.13 3.99
N GLY A 66 1.29 -3.93 3.77
CA GLY A 66 0.65 -2.92 2.92
C GLY A 66 0.40 -3.42 1.50
N TYR A 67 1.39 -4.11 0.91
CA TYR A 67 1.26 -4.76 -0.39
C TYR A 67 0.12 -5.80 -0.42
N HIS A 68 0.05 -6.70 0.57
CA HIS A 68 -1.03 -7.70 0.63
C HIS A 68 -2.40 -7.06 0.84
N ILE A 69 -2.52 -6.01 1.67
CA ILE A 69 -3.77 -5.28 1.86
C ILE A 69 -4.25 -4.70 0.52
N ALA A 70 -3.36 -4.09 -0.28
CA ALA A 70 -3.71 -3.53 -1.59
C ALA A 70 -4.13 -4.59 -2.62
N LEU A 71 -3.60 -5.81 -2.54
CA LEU A 71 -4.06 -6.93 -3.38
C LEU A 71 -5.48 -7.38 -3.01
N GLU A 72 -5.84 -7.25 -1.74
CA GLU A 72 -7.14 -7.62 -1.18
C GLU A 72 -8.21 -6.54 -1.37
N GLU A 73 -7.82 -5.27 -1.23
CA GLU A 73 -8.68 -4.09 -1.25
C GLU A 73 -8.02 -2.97 -2.08
N ASP A 74 -8.63 -2.64 -3.23
CA ASP A 74 -8.08 -1.66 -4.18
C ASP A 74 -8.84 -0.33 -4.21
N ARG A 75 -9.81 -0.13 -3.31
CA ARG A 75 -10.51 1.14 -3.15
C ARG A 75 -9.70 2.05 -2.22
N PRO A 76 -9.49 3.34 -2.57
CA PRO A 76 -8.57 4.20 -1.84
C PRO A 76 -8.87 4.36 -0.34
N LEU A 77 -10.12 4.69 0.02
CA LEU A 77 -10.47 4.96 1.43
C LEU A 77 -10.44 3.69 2.31
N PRO A 78 -11.04 2.55 1.91
CA PRO A 78 -10.93 1.31 2.69
C PRO A 78 -9.50 0.79 2.83
N LEU A 79 -8.68 0.93 1.78
CA LEU A 79 -7.26 0.59 1.83
C LEU A 79 -6.55 1.45 2.87
N ALA A 80 -6.68 2.78 2.78
CA ALA A 80 -6.04 3.71 3.72
C ALA A 80 -6.46 3.48 5.17
N ALA A 81 -7.73 3.14 5.43
CA ALA A 81 -8.20 2.80 6.75
C ALA A 81 -7.46 1.59 7.34
N ARG A 82 -7.25 0.53 6.55
CA ARG A 82 -6.47 -0.66 6.98
C ARG A 82 -4.98 -0.36 7.16
N LEU A 83 -4.42 0.57 6.38
CA LEU A 83 -3.02 1.00 6.55
C LEU A 83 -2.85 1.85 7.82
N ALA A 84 -3.86 2.64 8.18
CA ALA A 84 -3.84 3.49 9.38
C ALA A 84 -3.87 2.70 10.70
N GLU A 85 -4.22 1.40 10.68
CA GLU A 85 -4.12 0.50 11.83
C GLU A 85 -2.67 0.17 12.22
N MET A 86 -1.70 0.48 11.35
CA MET A 86 -0.28 0.23 11.59
C MET A 86 0.35 1.38 12.39
N ASP A 87 1.43 1.08 13.10
CA ASP A 87 2.22 2.09 13.83
C ASP A 87 2.56 3.27 12.90
N PRO A 88 2.32 4.54 13.31
CA PRO A 88 2.63 5.71 12.50
C PRO A 88 4.05 5.73 11.91
N GLU A 89 5.05 5.22 12.63
CA GLU A 89 6.43 5.16 12.13
C GLU A 89 6.61 4.17 10.98
N LEU A 90 5.72 3.18 10.87
CA LEU A 90 5.76 2.11 9.88
C LEU A 90 4.79 2.34 8.71
N GLN A 91 3.85 3.28 8.85
CA GLN A 91 2.84 3.56 7.82
C GLN A 91 3.47 3.91 6.47
N GLY A 92 4.56 4.69 6.45
CA GLY A 92 5.26 5.02 5.20
C GLY A 92 5.62 3.78 4.38
N PHE A 93 6.16 2.75 5.02
CA PHE A 93 6.49 1.48 4.36
C PHE A 93 5.25 0.71 3.91
N ALA A 94 4.17 0.75 4.70
CA ALA A 94 2.90 0.15 4.32
C ALA A 94 2.31 0.82 3.06
N TYR A 95 2.36 2.16 2.98
CA TYR A 95 1.94 2.93 1.81
C TYR A 95 2.81 2.67 0.58
N GLU A 96 4.11 2.44 0.77
CA GLU A 96 5.03 2.00 -0.29
C GLU A 96 4.60 0.65 -0.87
N GLY A 97 4.40 -0.35 -0.01
CA GLY A 97 3.97 -1.68 -0.43
C GLY A 97 2.59 -1.66 -1.09
N ALA A 98 1.64 -0.89 -0.52
CA ALA A 98 0.31 -0.72 -1.08
C ALA A 98 0.36 -0.14 -2.50
N ALA A 99 1.15 0.92 -2.71
CA ALA A 99 1.34 1.52 -4.02
C ALA A 99 1.95 0.54 -5.03
N MET A 100 2.94 -0.26 -4.63
CA MET A 100 3.48 -1.33 -5.47
C MET A 100 2.40 -2.35 -5.87
N GLY A 101 1.53 -2.74 -4.93
CA GLY A 101 0.42 -3.66 -5.17
C GLY A 101 -0.58 -3.13 -6.18
N LEU A 102 -0.99 -1.87 -6.05
CA LEU A 102 -1.91 -1.23 -6.99
C LEU A 102 -1.28 -1.08 -8.39
N ALA A 103 -0.03 -0.63 -8.47
CA ALA A 103 0.70 -0.51 -9.73
C ALA A 103 0.91 -1.87 -10.43
N LEU A 104 1.16 -2.93 -9.66
CA LEU A 104 1.21 -4.29 -10.19
C LEU A 104 -0.14 -4.72 -10.77
N LEU A 105 -1.23 -4.49 -10.04
CA LEU A 105 -2.58 -4.80 -10.52
C LEU A 105 -2.95 -4.04 -11.79
N ASP A 106 -2.62 -2.76 -11.88
CA ASP A 106 -2.83 -1.94 -13.08
C ASP A 106 -1.97 -2.43 -14.26
N THR A 107 -0.84 -3.07 -13.97
CA THR A 107 0.00 -3.71 -14.98
C THR A 107 -0.60 -5.01 -15.50
N VAL A 108 -1.00 -5.93 -14.60
CA VAL A 108 -1.43 -7.29 -14.96
C VAL A 108 -2.92 -7.39 -15.31
N THR A 109 -3.74 -6.40 -14.94
CA THR A 109 -5.18 -6.35 -15.29
C THR A 109 -5.48 -5.21 -16.27
N PRO A 110 -5.14 -5.34 -17.56
CA PRO A 110 -5.16 -4.22 -18.51
C PRO A 110 -6.52 -3.55 -18.75
N TRP A 111 -7.63 -4.17 -18.34
CA TRP A 111 -8.99 -3.61 -18.40
C TRP A 111 -9.30 -2.60 -17.28
N ARG A 112 -8.47 -2.51 -16.24
CA ARG A 112 -8.60 -1.53 -15.16
C ARG A 112 -7.20 -1.08 -14.75
N ARG A 113 -6.86 0.19 -14.98
CA ARG A 113 -5.47 0.72 -14.87
C ARG A 113 -5.36 1.99 -14.02
N ASP A 114 -6.44 2.35 -13.34
CA ASP A 114 -6.63 3.61 -12.63
C ASP A 114 -6.45 3.48 -11.11
N ARG A 115 -6.06 2.29 -10.59
CA ARG A 115 -6.08 2.06 -9.14
C ARG A 115 -5.02 2.89 -8.42
N PHE A 116 -3.79 2.86 -8.92
CA PHE A 116 -2.70 3.63 -8.34
C PHE A 116 -2.98 5.13 -8.45
N GLN A 117 -3.40 5.61 -9.62
CA GLN A 117 -3.77 7.02 -9.81
C GLN A 117 -4.85 7.46 -8.82
N ARG A 118 -5.95 6.71 -8.70
CA ARG A 118 -7.05 7.05 -7.76
C ARG A 118 -6.63 7.00 -6.29
N PHE A 119 -5.66 6.16 -5.95
CA PHE A 119 -5.09 6.14 -4.62
C PHE A 119 -4.27 7.41 -4.36
N MET A 120 -3.46 7.83 -5.33
CA MET A 120 -2.65 9.05 -5.27
C MET A 120 -3.49 10.34 -5.29
N GLU A 121 -4.62 10.37 -6.00
CA GLU A 121 -5.57 11.49 -5.98
C GLU A 121 -6.33 11.61 -4.64
N GLY A 122 -6.15 10.67 -3.74
CA GLY A 122 -6.78 10.66 -2.42
C GLY A 122 -5.79 10.37 -1.30
N PRO A 123 -6.00 9.32 -0.49
CA PRO A 123 -5.22 9.10 0.73
C PRO A 123 -3.74 8.79 0.50
N GLY A 124 -3.34 8.40 -0.71
CA GLY A 124 -1.94 8.18 -1.07
C GLY A 124 -1.11 9.47 -1.16
N ASP A 125 -1.74 10.64 -1.34
CA ASP A 125 -1.04 11.92 -1.52
C ASP A 125 -0.17 12.30 -0.30
N ALA A 126 -0.67 12.03 0.91
CA ALA A 126 0.08 12.26 2.15
C ALA A 126 1.38 11.44 2.24
N HIS A 127 1.49 10.37 1.44
CA HIS A 127 2.65 9.49 1.34
C HIS A 127 3.24 9.48 -0.09
N ALA A 128 3.00 10.53 -0.88
CA ALA A 128 3.23 10.52 -2.33
C ALA A 128 4.65 10.07 -2.72
N TYR A 129 5.68 10.61 -2.05
CA TYR A 129 7.08 10.25 -2.33
C TYR A 129 7.30 8.75 -2.23
N ILE A 130 6.92 8.12 -1.11
CA ILE A 130 7.17 6.71 -0.89
C ILE A 130 6.23 5.83 -1.72
N SER A 131 5.01 6.29 -1.99
CA SER A 131 4.11 5.59 -2.91
C SER A 131 4.67 5.52 -4.33
N TYR A 132 5.28 6.58 -4.85
CA TYR A 132 5.99 6.52 -6.13
C TYR A 132 7.22 5.61 -6.11
N VAL A 133 7.94 5.51 -4.99
CA VAL A 133 9.02 4.53 -4.82
C VAL A 133 8.48 3.10 -5.01
N GLY A 134 7.38 2.77 -4.32
CA GLY A 134 6.72 1.46 -4.45
C GLY A 134 6.25 1.17 -5.88
N ALA A 135 5.58 2.13 -6.53
CA ALA A 135 5.16 1.98 -7.92
C ALA A 135 6.35 1.82 -8.89
N GLY A 136 7.46 2.51 -8.63
CA GLY A 136 8.69 2.43 -9.40
C GLY A 136 9.32 1.04 -9.42
N TRP A 137 9.15 0.26 -8.36
CA TRP A 137 9.63 -1.13 -8.31
C TRP A 137 9.00 -1.99 -9.42
N VAL A 138 7.70 -1.81 -9.68
CA VAL A 138 6.97 -2.54 -10.72
C VAL A 138 7.55 -2.23 -12.10
N MET A 139 7.88 -0.96 -12.37
CA MET A 139 8.56 -0.55 -13.61
C MET A 139 9.94 -1.18 -13.77
N ALA A 140 10.72 -1.25 -12.68
CA ALA A 140 12.08 -1.75 -12.71
C ALA A 140 12.16 -3.28 -12.90
N ARG A 141 11.13 -4.02 -12.50
CA ARG A 141 11.14 -5.50 -12.48
C ARG A 141 10.36 -6.14 -13.62
N LEU A 142 9.36 -5.46 -14.18
CA LEU A 142 8.54 -5.98 -15.29
C LEU A 142 9.03 -5.42 -16.63
N PRO A 143 8.96 -6.20 -17.72
CA PRO A 143 9.37 -5.75 -19.06
C PRO A 143 8.31 -4.80 -19.67
N LEU A 144 8.06 -3.67 -19.02
CA LEU A 144 7.15 -2.63 -19.48
C LEU A 144 7.92 -1.57 -20.25
N SER A 145 7.36 -1.06 -21.34
CA SER A 145 7.91 0.13 -21.96
C SER A 145 7.60 1.35 -21.09
N VAL A 146 8.62 2.16 -20.79
CA VAL A 146 8.51 3.33 -19.91
C VAL A 146 7.42 4.29 -20.39
N GLU A 147 7.30 4.51 -21.70
CA GLU A 147 6.25 5.40 -22.25
C GLU A 147 4.84 4.90 -21.95
N ARG A 148 4.61 3.57 -21.93
CA ARG A 148 3.29 3.00 -21.64
C ARG A 148 2.93 3.02 -20.16
N PHE A 149 3.90 3.21 -19.28
CA PHE A 149 3.66 3.32 -17.84
C PHE A 149 3.36 4.76 -17.44
N ILE A 150 4.12 5.72 -17.97
CA ILE A 150 3.93 7.15 -17.68
C ILE A 150 2.62 7.68 -18.30
N ALA A 151 2.20 7.15 -19.44
CA ALA A 151 0.97 7.58 -20.12
C ALA A 151 -0.33 7.07 -19.48
N ARG A 152 -0.29 6.51 -18.27
CA ARG A 152 -1.44 5.92 -17.57
C ARG A 152 -1.91 6.78 -16.42
#